data_AF-A0A4Z0QBL0-F1
#
_entry.id   AF-A0A4Z0QBL0-F1
#
_cell.length_a   1.000
_cell.length_b   1.000
_cell.length_c   1.000
_cell.angle_alpha   90.00
_cell.angle_beta   90.00
_cell.angle_gamma   90.00
#
_symmetry.space_group_name_H-M   'P 1'
#
loop_
_entity.id
_entity.type
_entity.pdbx_description
1 polymer ?
#
loop_
_entity_poly.entity_id
_entity_poly.type
_entity_poly.pdbx_seq_one_letter_code
_entity_poly.pdbx_strand_id
1 'polypeptide(L)'
;MKRIVVSAFFPYALLSALGALVLMYGAAYLMMDQGSYTYLQTSLLALLPGLILFGTTIAVGLSAYSRVFALDDTYVLAQVPKKYLYAVLVLLTVGLAYGADYLFFGFVDQTLSVAYADGMRQMMESNGHVVNEFEINRFATTAFFSQNLEANIFFVLLGYLIALPIARSVSKRRAVIA
;
A
#
# COMPACT_ATOMS: atom_id res chain seq x y z
N MET A 1 10.41 20.25 13.24
CA MET A 1 9.03 19.75 13.05
C MET A 1 8.94 18.57 12.08
N LYS A 2 9.15 18.75 10.76
CA LYS A 2 9.00 17.66 9.76
C LYS A 2 9.88 16.42 10.03
N ARG A 3 11.14 16.61 10.45
CA ARG A 3 12.10 15.53 10.71
C ARG A 3 11.67 14.57 11.83
N ILE A 4 11.08 15.09 12.90
CA ILE A 4 10.69 14.30 14.09
C ILE A 4 9.48 13.40 13.76
N VAL A 5 8.51 13.92 13.00
CA VAL A 5 7.35 13.14 12.54
C VAL A 5 7.79 12.03 11.61
N VAL A 6 8.62 12.36 10.62
CA VAL A 6 9.14 11.38 9.69
C VAL A 6 9.92 10.32 10.45
N SER A 7 10.85 10.67 11.35
CA SER A 7 11.61 9.66 12.11
C SER A 7 10.73 8.79 13.02
N ALA A 8 9.67 9.35 13.61
CA ALA A 8 8.78 8.60 14.50
C ALA A 8 7.91 7.59 13.73
N PHE A 9 7.46 7.95 12.52
CA PHE A 9 6.55 7.13 11.73
C PHE A 9 7.23 6.32 10.63
N PHE A 10 8.47 6.65 10.25
CA PHE A 10 9.19 5.98 9.17
C PHE A 10 9.33 4.46 9.38
N PRO A 11 9.71 3.94 10.57
CA PRO A 11 9.81 2.49 10.76
C PRO A 11 8.48 1.77 10.55
N TYR A 12 7.37 2.42 10.93
CA TYR A 12 6.03 1.87 10.76
C TYR A 12 5.56 1.96 9.31
N ALA A 13 5.80 3.08 8.62
CA ALA A 13 5.52 3.20 7.19
C ALA A 13 6.33 2.18 6.38
N LEU A 14 7.60 1.98 6.72
CA LEU A 14 8.47 0.98 6.10
C LEU A 14 7.97 -0.44 6.35
N LEU A 15 7.61 -0.78 7.60
CA LEU A 15 7.07 -2.09 7.94
C LEU A 15 5.75 -2.37 7.22
N SER A 16 4.87 -1.36 7.14
CA SER A 16 3.61 -1.46 6.39
C SER A 16 3.86 -1.67 4.91
N ALA A 17 4.77 -0.89 4.31
CA ALA A 17 5.12 -1.00 2.90
C ALA A 17 5.70 -2.38 2.58
N LEU A 18 6.75 -2.81 3.29
CA LEU A 18 7.40 -4.10 3.04
C LEU A 18 6.48 -5.27 3.32
N GLY A 19 5.75 -5.25 4.44
CA GLY A 19 4.78 -6.29 4.78
C GLY A 19 3.68 -6.41 3.73
N ALA A 20 3.18 -5.28 3.22
CA ALA A 20 2.18 -5.27 2.17
C ALA A 20 2.74 -5.82 0.86
N LEU A 21 3.95 -5.41 0.43
CA LEU A 21 4.57 -5.92 -0.79
C LEU A 21 4.81 -7.43 -0.73
N VAL A 22 5.32 -7.94 0.40
CA VAL A 22 5.51 -9.40 0.59
C VAL A 22 4.19 -10.15 0.45
N LEU A 23 3.12 -9.67 1.10
CA LEU A 23 1.80 -10.30 1.01
C LEU A 23 1.21 -10.18 -0.40
N MET A 24 1.37 -9.03 -1.06
CA MET A 24 0.91 -8.80 -2.41
C MET A 24 1.60 -9.72 -3.41
N TYR A 25 2.93 -9.78 -3.41
CA TYR A 25 3.66 -10.62 -4.34
C TYR A 25 3.44 -12.09 -4.04
N GLY A 26 3.42 -12.47 -2.75
CA GLY A 26 3.09 -13.83 -2.34
C GLY A 26 1.71 -14.26 -2.87
N ALA A 27 0.69 -13.43 -2.68
CA ALA A 27 -0.65 -13.70 -3.21
C ALA A 27 -0.66 -13.75 -4.75
N ALA A 28 0.01 -12.79 -5.40
CA ALA A 28 0.07 -12.72 -6.87
C ALA A 28 0.76 -13.94 -7.49
N TYR A 29 1.90 -14.39 -6.93
CA TYR A 29 2.56 -15.62 -7.39
C TYR A 29 1.73 -16.86 -7.12
N LEU A 30 1.06 -16.96 -5.97
CA LEU A 30 0.20 -18.10 -5.65
C LEU A 30 -1.03 -18.20 -6.57
N MET A 31 -1.51 -17.07 -7.08
CA MET A 31 -2.62 -17.01 -8.02
C MET A 31 -2.19 -17.24 -9.47
N MET A 32 -0.89 -17.21 -9.77
CA MET A 32 -0.39 -17.33 -11.14
C MET A 32 -0.38 -18.80 -11.56
N ASP A 33 -1.00 -19.11 -12.70
CA ASP A 33 -1.01 -20.46 -13.27
C ASP A 33 -0.18 -20.50 -14.57
N GLN A 34 0.85 -21.35 -14.58
CA GLN A 34 1.80 -21.52 -15.69
C GLN A 34 2.35 -20.19 -16.27
N GLY A 35 2.52 -19.17 -15.41
CA GLY A 35 3.04 -17.86 -15.82
C GLY A 35 1.99 -16.87 -16.33
N SER A 36 0.70 -17.17 -16.18
CA SER A 36 -0.41 -16.32 -16.63
C SER A 36 -1.51 -16.17 -15.59
N TYR A 37 -2.36 -15.16 -15.77
CA TYR A 37 -3.57 -14.96 -14.98
C TYR A 37 -4.81 -15.14 -15.84
N THR A 38 -5.76 -15.92 -15.34
CA THR A 38 -7.12 -15.99 -15.84
C THR A 38 -7.85 -14.66 -15.62
N TYR A 39 -8.95 -14.45 -16.36
CA TYR A 39 -9.84 -13.28 -16.20
C TYR A 39 -10.20 -13.00 -14.72
N LEU A 40 -10.57 -14.05 -13.98
CA LEU A 40 -10.96 -13.93 -12.58
C LEU A 40 -9.78 -13.53 -11.69
N GLN A 41 -8.61 -14.11 -11.91
CA GLN A 41 -7.40 -13.78 -11.15
C GLN A 41 -6.97 -12.34 -11.41
N THR A 42 -6.98 -11.89 -12.67
CA THR A 42 -6.68 -10.50 -13.04
C THR A 42 -7.65 -9.52 -12.39
N SER A 43 -8.96 -9.83 -12.41
CA SER A 43 -9.99 -9.01 -11.77
C SER A 43 -9.78 -8.89 -10.26
N LEU A 44 -9.40 -9.99 -9.60
CA LEU A 44 -9.07 -9.98 -8.17
C LEU A 44 -7.80 -9.17 -7.90
N LEU A 45 -6.77 -9.31 -8.73
CA LEU A 45 -5.51 -8.58 -8.60
C LEU A 45 -5.63 -7.08 -8.87
N ALA A 46 -6.72 -6.60 -9.48
CA ALA A 46 -7.01 -5.17 -9.57
C ALA A 46 -7.40 -4.53 -8.21
N LEU A 47 -7.87 -5.35 -7.24
CA LEU A 47 -8.36 -4.87 -5.95
C LEU A 47 -7.57 -5.40 -4.76
N LEU A 48 -7.09 -6.64 -4.85
CA LEU A 48 -6.41 -7.34 -3.77
C LEU A 48 -5.15 -6.60 -3.26
N PRO A 49 -4.28 -6.03 -4.12
CA PRO A 49 -3.16 -5.20 -3.69
C PRO A 49 -3.58 -4.06 -2.74
N GLY A 50 -4.64 -3.35 -3.14
CA GLY A 50 -5.26 -2.31 -2.34
C GLY A 50 -5.80 -2.82 -1.01
N LEU A 51 -6.52 -3.95 -1.00
CA LEU A 51 -7.05 -4.54 0.23
C LEU A 51 -5.94 -4.99 1.20
N ILE A 52 -4.84 -5.53 0.69
CA ILE A 52 -3.67 -5.91 1.48
C ILE A 52 -3.02 -4.66 2.09
N LEU A 53 -2.84 -3.59 1.31
CA LEU A 53 -2.37 -2.30 1.81
C LEU A 53 -3.29 -1.73 2.87
N PHE A 54 -4.61 -1.80 2.67
CA PHE A 54 -5.59 -1.36 3.64
C PHE A 54 -5.42 -2.10 4.97
N GLY A 55 -5.38 -3.43 4.95
CA GLY A 55 -5.24 -4.26 6.15
C GLY A 55 -3.93 -4.01 6.90
N THR A 56 -2.81 -3.98 6.18
CA THR A 56 -1.48 -3.70 6.76
C THR A 56 -1.40 -2.29 7.32
N THR A 57 -1.94 -1.30 6.61
CA THR A 57 -1.99 0.10 7.07
C THR A 57 -2.82 0.25 8.34
N ILE A 58 -3.95 -0.48 8.46
CA ILE A 58 -4.73 -0.51 9.70
C ILE A 58 -3.92 -1.13 10.84
N ALA A 59 -3.40 -2.34 10.65
CA ALA A 59 -2.69 -3.07 11.70
C ALA A 59 -1.47 -2.30 12.22
N VAL A 60 -0.66 -1.79 11.30
CA VAL A 60 0.54 -1.03 11.63
C VAL A 60 0.19 0.37 12.12
N GLY A 61 -0.81 1.02 11.53
CA GLY A 61 -1.33 2.31 12.01
C GLY A 61 -1.75 2.23 13.47
N LEU A 62 -2.62 1.28 13.82
CA LEU A 62 -3.08 1.09 15.21
C LEU A 62 -1.91 0.89 16.18
N SER A 63 -0.91 0.10 15.79
CA SER A 63 0.29 -0.16 16.60
C SER A 63 1.20 1.07 16.73
N ALA A 64 1.45 1.77 15.63
CA ALA A 64 2.27 2.98 15.59
C ALA A 64 1.66 4.09 16.45
N TYR A 65 0.36 4.33 16.26
CA TYR A 65 -0.33 5.39 16.98
C TYR A 65 -0.55 5.05 18.45
N SER A 66 -0.91 3.82 18.80
CA SER A 66 -1.04 3.49 20.23
C SER A 66 0.26 3.73 20.99
N ARG A 67 1.43 3.47 20.38
CA ARG A 67 2.74 3.77 20.96
C ARG A 67 3.11 5.25 20.92
N VAL A 68 2.90 5.93 19.79
CA VAL A 68 3.24 7.36 19.63
C VAL A 68 2.30 8.27 20.44
N PHE A 69 1.02 7.91 20.61
CA PHE A 69 0.06 8.62 21.46
C PHE A 69 0.14 8.19 22.94
N ALA A 70 0.59 6.97 23.28
CA ALA A 70 0.86 6.62 24.68
C ALA A 70 2.05 7.41 25.25
N LEU A 71 2.91 7.94 24.39
CA LEU A 71 3.95 8.89 24.75
C LEU A 71 3.41 10.33 24.88
N ASP A 72 2.15 10.51 25.31
CA ASP A 72 1.37 11.77 25.35
C ASP A 72 2.11 12.94 26.04
N ASP A 73 3.18 12.69 26.80
CA ASP A 73 4.05 13.70 27.42
C ASP A 73 5.24 14.20 26.56
N THR A 74 5.48 13.63 25.39
CA THR A 74 6.65 14.00 24.57
C THR A 74 6.23 14.68 23.27
N TYR A 75 6.22 16.01 23.29
CA TYR A 75 6.58 17.01 22.24
C TYR A 75 6.17 16.83 20.76
N VAL A 76 6.08 15.60 20.23
CA VAL A 76 5.93 15.25 18.80
C VAL A 76 4.52 15.56 18.29
N LEU A 77 3.47 15.24 19.03
CA LEU A 77 2.08 15.45 18.60
C LEU A 77 1.57 16.87 18.86
N ALA A 78 2.13 17.58 19.85
CA ALA A 78 1.80 18.97 20.14
C ALA A 78 2.23 19.92 19.01
N GLN A 79 3.28 19.58 18.27
CA GLN A 79 3.85 20.45 17.23
C GLN A 79 3.33 20.16 15.82
N VAL A 80 2.46 19.17 15.59
CA VAL A 80 2.08 18.76 14.23
C VAL A 80 0.62 19.10 13.96
N PRO A 81 0.32 19.94 12.95
CA PRO A 81 -1.06 20.17 12.56
C PRO A 81 -1.68 18.85 12.11
N LYS A 82 -2.73 18.42 12.82
CA LYS A 82 -3.42 17.13 12.63
C LYS A 82 -3.84 16.89 11.18
N LYS A 83 -4.09 17.97 10.42
CA LYS A 83 -4.45 17.94 8.99
C LYS A 83 -3.35 17.38 8.09
N TYR A 84 -2.07 17.51 8.45
CA TYR A 84 -0.95 17.02 7.63
C TYR A 84 -0.47 15.63 8.01
N LEU A 85 -0.90 15.09 9.17
CA LEU A 85 -0.46 13.78 9.63
C LEU A 85 -0.85 12.67 8.66
N TYR A 86 -2.09 12.70 8.15
CA TYR A 86 -2.58 11.76 7.14
C TYR A 86 -1.74 11.84 5.86
N ALA A 87 -1.52 13.05 5.34
CA ALA A 87 -0.75 13.24 4.12
C ALA A 87 0.69 12.73 4.25
N VAL A 88 1.37 13.02 5.37
CA VAL A 88 2.74 12.54 5.62
C VAL A 88 2.79 11.01 5.62
N LEU A 89 1.80 10.36 6.21
CA LEU A 89 1.81 8.90 6.36
C LEU A 89 1.45 8.18 5.07
N VAL A 90 0.45 8.68 4.34
CA VAL A 90 0.13 8.18 3.01
C VAL A 90 1.34 8.33 2.10
N LEU A 91 1.96 9.52 2.06
CA LEU A 91 3.13 9.77 1.23
C LEU A 91 4.34 8.90 1.63
N LEU A 92 4.58 8.70 2.92
CA LEU A 92 5.67 7.83 3.38
C LEU A 92 5.42 6.37 2.99
N THR A 93 4.23 5.83 3.28
CA THR A 93 3.94 4.42 3.01
C THR A 93 3.87 4.14 1.51
N VAL A 94 3.18 4.97 0.74
CA VAL A 94 3.13 4.85 -0.72
C VAL A 94 4.50 5.06 -1.33
N GLY A 95 5.25 6.07 -0.91
CA GLY A 95 6.59 6.35 -1.45
C GLY A 95 7.58 5.22 -1.18
N LEU A 96 7.55 4.63 0.03
CA LEU A 96 8.39 3.48 0.37
C LEU A 96 7.97 2.21 -0.39
N ALA A 97 6.66 1.95 -0.50
CA ALA A 97 6.16 0.81 -1.26
C ALA A 97 6.51 0.94 -2.75
N TYR A 98 6.26 2.10 -3.34
CA TYR A 98 6.60 2.41 -4.73
C TYR A 98 8.10 2.27 -5.00
N GLY A 99 8.95 2.83 -4.13
CA GLY A 99 10.39 2.73 -4.29
C GLY A 99 10.90 1.30 -4.20
N ALA A 100 10.39 0.52 -3.23
CA ALA A 100 10.78 -0.88 -3.08
C ALA A 100 10.26 -1.76 -4.23
N ASP A 101 9.04 -1.52 -4.70
CA ASP A 101 8.45 -2.19 -5.87
C ASP A 101 9.26 -1.91 -7.14
N TYR A 102 9.59 -0.64 -7.39
CA TYR A 102 10.42 -0.26 -8.53
C TYR A 102 11.80 -0.93 -8.51
N LEU A 103 12.45 -0.99 -7.35
CA LEU A 103 13.74 -1.68 -7.22
C LEU A 103 13.61 -3.18 -7.44
N PHE A 104 12.57 -3.81 -6.89
CA PHE A 104 12.33 -5.25 -7.07
C PHE A 104 12.10 -5.58 -8.54
N PHE A 105 11.19 -4.86 -9.22
CA PHE A 105 10.86 -5.14 -10.61
C PHE A 105 11.92 -4.65 -11.61
N GLY A 106 12.74 -3.68 -11.22
CA GLY A 106 13.86 -3.20 -12.03
C GLY A 106 15.06 -4.14 -12.02
N PHE A 107 15.27 -4.92 -10.96
CA PHE A 107 16.50 -5.70 -10.77
C PHE A 107 16.30 -7.20 -10.49
N VAL A 108 15.11 -7.64 -10.08
CA VAL A 108 14.91 -9.00 -9.55
C VAL A 108 13.95 -9.83 -10.41
N ASP A 109 12.73 -9.34 -10.65
CA ASP A 109 11.72 -10.08 -11.39
C ASP A 109 10.85 -9.15 -12.23
N GLN A 110 10.54 -9.48 -13.48
CA GLN A 110 9.54 -8.77 -14.29
C GLN A 110 8.29 -9.60 -14.55
N THR A 111 8.28 -10.87 -14.14
CA THR A 111 7.26 -11.85 -14.52
C THR A 111 5.87 -11.42 -14.09
N LEU A 112 5.68 -10.97 -12.84
CA LEU A 112 4.35 -10.56 -12.35
C LEU A 112 3.77 -9.37 -13.13
N SER A 113 4.62 -8.38 -13.46
CA SER A 113 4.17 -7.16 -14.15
C SER A 113 3.74 -7.47 -15.59
N VAL A 114 4.48 -8.36 -16.26
CA VAL A 114 4.14 -8.83 -17.62
C VAL A 114 2.88 -9.71 -17.58
N ALA A 115 2.84 -10.71 -16.71
CA ALA A 115 1.69 -11.61 -16.59
C ALA A 115 0.39 -10.86 -16.27
N TYR A 116 0.46 -9.84 -15.41
CA TYR A 116 -0.70 -9.00 -15.09
C TYR A 116 -1.13 -8.15 -16.29
N ALA A 117 -0.19 -7.56 -17.02
CA ALA A 117 -0.50 -6.80 -18.24
C ALA A 117 -1.16 -7.67 -19.32
N ASP A 118 -0.68 -8.91 -19.50
CA ASP A 118 -1.28 -9.88 -20.41
C ASP A 118 -2.69 -10.29 -19.95
N GLY A 119 -2.88 -10.50 -18.65
CA GLY A 119 -4.20 -10.76 -18.07
C GLY A 119 -5.18 -9.62 -18.32
N MET A 120 -4.72 -8.37 -18.19
CA MET A 120 -5.52 -7.17 -18.49
C MET A 120 -5.86 -7.07 -19.98
N ARG A 121 -4.91 -7.39 -20.87
CA ARG A 121 -5.15 -7.47 -22.33
C ARG A 121 -6.26 -8.46 -22.65
N GLN A 122 -6.16 -9.69 -22.14
CA GLN A 122 -7.19 -10.72 -22.35
C GLN A 122 -8.56 -10.29 -21.83
N MET A 123 -8.60 -9.62 -20.67
CA MET A 123 -9.83 -9.06 -20.11
C MET A 123 -10.46 -8.01 -21.03
N MET A 124 -9.66 -7.09 -21.57
CA MET A 124 -10.14 -6.06 -22.50
C MET A 124 -10.64 -6.67 -23.82
N GLU A 125 -9.90 -7.60 -24.40
CA GLU A 125 -10.29 -8.32 -25.63
C GLU A 125 -11.60 -9.08 -25.43
N SER A 126 -11.77 -9.76 -24.29
CA SER A 126 -13.01 -10.49 -23.97
C SER A 126 -14.24 -9.59 -23.84
N ASN A 127 -14.03 -8.32 -23.50
CA ASN A 127 -15.08 -7.30 -23.40
C ASN A 127 -15.33 -6.58 -24.73
N GLY A 128 -14.71 -7.03 -25.83
CA GLY A 128 -14.88 -6.47 -27.16
C GLY A 128 -14.11 -5.18 -27.42
N HIS A 129 -13.14 -4.84 -26.57
CA HIS A 129 -12.27 -3.69 -26.80
C HIS A 129 -11.15 -4.03 -27.77
N VAL A 130 -10.86 -3.12 -28.70
CA VAL A 130 -9.65 -3.19 -29.53
C VAL A 130 -8.48 -2.73 -28.66
N VAL A 131 -7.55 -3.65 -28.38
CA VAL A 131 -6.43 -3.36 -27.50
C VAL A 131 -5.26 -2.80 -28.29
N ASN A 132 -4.68 -1.70 -27.79
CA ASN A 132 -3.47 -1.13 -28.34
C ASN A 132 -2.24 -1.85 -27.75
N GLU A 133 -1.56 -2.65 -28.57
CA GLU A 133 -0.36 -3.39 -28.19
C GLU A 133 0.74 -2.49 -27.60
N PHE A 134 0.87 -1.25 -28.08
CA PHE A 134 1.85 -0.31 -27.54
C PHE A 134 1.54 0.05 -26.08
N GLU A 135 0.26 0.22 -25.74
CA GLU A 135 -0.18 0.57 -24.39
C GLU A 135 -0.01 -0.61 -23.43
N ILE A 136 -0.32 -1.84 -23.85
CA ILE A 136 -0.10 -3.04 -23.04
C ILE A 136 1.38 -3.27 -22.78
N ASN A 137 2.24 -3.16 -23.80
CA ASN A 137 3.68 -3.33 -23.62
C ASN A 137 4.25 -2.25 -22.69
N ARG A 138 3.79 -1.00 -22.81
CA ARG A 138 4.18 0.07 -21.87
C ARG A 138 3.70 -0.25 -20.45
N PHE A 139 2.47 -0.73 -20.28
CA PHE A 139 1.94 -1.12 -18.98
C PHE A 139 2.73 -2.28 -18.36
N ALA A 140 3.13 -3.28 -19.15
CA ALA A 140 3.95 -4.41 -18.72
C ALA A 140 5.33 -4.00 -18.18
N THR A 141 5.90 -2.89 -18.67
CA THR A 141 7.18 -2.36 -18.16
C THR A 141 7.06 -1.59 -16.85
N THR A 142 5.85 -1.30 -16.39
CA THR A 142 5.64 -0.66 -15.09
C THR A 142 5.57 -1.71 -13.99
N ALA A 143 6.19 -1.41 -12.85
CA ALA A 143 6.22 -2.33 -11.72
C ALA A 143 4.80 -2.57 -11.15
N PHE A 144 4.59 -3.74 -10.56
CA PHE A 144 3.25 -4.26 -10.23
C PHE A 144 2.44 -3.36 -9.28
N PHE A 145 3.10 -2.71 -8.30
CA PHE A 145 2.42 -1.72 -7.45
C PHE A 145 1.97 -0.49 -8.25
N SER A 146 2.78 -0.07 -9.24
CA SER A 146 2.49 1.10 -10.09
C SER A 146 1.33 0.85 -11.04
N GLN A 147 1.18 -0.39 -11.51
CA GLN A 147 0.03 -0.82 -12.31
C GLN A 147 -1.31 -0.66 -11.56
N ASN A 148 -1.28 -0.64 -10.23
CA ASN A 148 -2.44 -0.49 -9.34
C ASN A 148 -2.37 0.77 -8.45
N LEU A 149 -1.60 1.80 -8.88
CA LEU A 149 -1.23 2.93 -8.03
C LEU A 149 -2.42 3.68 -7.42
N GLU A 150 -3.45 3.95 -8.22
CA GLU A 150 -4.63 4.71 -7.77
C GLU A 150 -5.39 3.97 -6.66
N ALA A 151 -5.66 2.68 -6.88
CA ALA A 151 -6.30 1.83 -5.88
C ALA A 151 -5.44 1.73 -4.62
N ASN A 152 -4.13 1.51 -4.78
CA ASN A 152 -3.18 1.41 -3.68
C ASN A 152 -3.16 2.69 -2.82
N ILE A 153 -3.10 3.87 -3.43
CA ILE A 153 -3.17 5.16 -2.72
C ILE A 153 -4.50 5.30 -1.98
N PHE A 154 -5.61 5.01 -2.65
CA PHE A 154 -6.95 5.11 -2.08
C PHE A 154 -7.09 4.23 -0.82
N PHE A 155 -6.64 2.97 -0.88
CA PHE A 155 -6.74 2.04 0.23
C PHE A 155 -5.79 2.35 1.39
N VAL A 156 -4.58 2.87 1.11
CA VAL A 156 -3.68 3.36 2.17
C VAL A 156 -4.31 4.56 2.89
N LEU A 157 -4.89 5.51 2.14
CA LEU A 157 -5.60 6.64 2.71
C LEU A 157 -6.77 6.17 3.59
N LEU A 158 -7.60 5.26 3.08
CA LEU A 158 -8.73 4.71 3.82
C LEU A 158 -8.28 3.98 5.10
N GLY A 159 -7.19 3.21 5.01
CA GLY A 159 -6.61 2.51 6.15
C GLY A 159 -6.19 3.47 7.27
N TYR A 160 -5.48 4.56 6.93
CA TYR A 160 -5.11 5.57 7.92
C TYR A 160 -6.31 6.38 8.44
N LEU A 161 -7.31 6.66 7.59
CA LEU A 161 -8.57 7.31 8.02
C LEU A 161 -9.30 6.51 9.10
N ILE A 162 -9.22 5.18 9.06
CA ILE A 162 -9.83 4.30 10.08
C ILE A 162 -8.90 4.12 11.28
N ALA A 163 -7.61 3.86 11.05
CA ALA A 163 -6.67 3.54 12.12
C ALA A 163 -6.46 4.71 13.10
N LEU A 164 -6.39 5.94 12.60
CA LEU A 164 -6.08 7.12 13.41
C LEU A 164 -7.13 7.43 14.49
N PRO A 165 -8.43 7.53 14.16
CA PRO A 165 -9.47 7.75 15.15
C PRO A 165 -9.54 6.64 16.21
N ILE A 166 -9.41 5.38 15.77
CA ILE A 166 -9.49 4.22 16.68
C ILE A 166 -8.32 4.25 17.66
N ALA A 167 -7.09 4.40 17.18
CA ALA A 167 -5.92 4.43 18.04
C ALA A 167 -5.98 5.56 19.07
N ARG A 168 -6.46 6.75 18.67
CA ARG A 168 -6.68 7.87 19.58
C ARG A 168 -7.70 7.56 20.67
N SER A 169 -8.82 6.94 20.31
CA SER A 169 -9.87 6.55 21.26
C SER A 169 -9.34 5.56 22.30
N VAL A 170 -8.56 4.56 21.84
CA VAL A 170 -7.95 3.55 22.71
C VAL A 170 -6.89 4.16 23.63
N SER A 171 -6.00 5.01 23.12
CA SER A 171 -4.97 5.66 23.93
C SER A 171 -5.56 6.58 25.00
N LYS A 172 -6.59 7.37 24.67
CA LYS A 172 -7.29 8.22 25.66
C LYS A 172 -7.90 7.40 26.79
N ARG A 173 -8.53 6.26 26.49
CA ARG A 173 -9.09 5.38 27.53
C ARG A 173 -8.01 4.85 28.46
N ARG A 174 -6.85 4.47 27.94
CA ARG A 174 -5.73 3.98 28.76
C ARG A 174 -5.17 5.05 29.69
N ALA A 175 -5.11 6.30 29.24
CA ALA A 175 -4.63 7.42 30.06
C ALA A 175 -5.59 7.80 31.21
N VAL A 176 -6.88 7.48 31.13
CA VAL A 176 -7.85 7.73 32.22
C VAL A 176 -7.83 6.62 33.28
N ILE A 177 -7.35 5.42 32.92
CA ILE A 177 -7.33 4.24 33.81
C ILE A 177 -5.97 4.12 34.52
N ALA A 178 -4.91 4.70 33.98
CA ALA A 178 -3.57 4.77 34.57
C ALA A 178 -3.48 5.93 35.59
#